data_AF-A0A257ALH5-F1
#
_entry.id   AF-A0A257ALH5-F1
#
_cell.length_a   1.000
_cell.length_b   1.000
_cell.length_c   1.000
_cell.angle_alpha   90.00
_cell.angle_beta   90.00
_cell.angle_gamma   90.00
#
_symmetry.space_group_name_H-M   'P 1'
#
loop_
_entity.id
_entity.type
_entity.pdbx_description
1 polymer ?
#
loop_
_entity_poly.entity_id
_entity_poly.type
_entity_poly.pdbx_seq_one_letter_code
_entity_poly.pdbx_strand_id
1 'polypeptide(L)'
;IPIRKVHLLPIVTSTGGRYNDFTYSEEVEIEPKEDLEYLRVGLAYLMVVLRISYALALDTFAYSLSNVGGRKVLAIHEEEAAGLLDIIDWQDVSKQIRRIEPDLLTLILIREVDEAAFTTLTGWGVRWELAEEAALRAIEYLTLKRRIEVEVRNRKIYIPKPSTALHLVSIHTLLFPLDDGGEVCLGYLGIFDGENYQLTKVVKEYYSRGLEDLFLGKISKYIDDPTYKFLIYDLDSFRSILEELGARSITYVVEGLRKEGRIIEVAEEVAKFCGMRTQLENILSSIGWEVRYPLRTIYLELEKSRSILRMRGIHRWPSFTKYLGRKAELHLMETLRYIYLLHLISEEV
;
A
#
# COMPACT_ATOMS: atom_id res chain seq x y z
N ILE A 1 -33.62 -54.00 -4.77
CA ILE A 1 -32.48 -53.05 -4.88
C ILE A 1 -31.39 -53.77 -5.67
N PRO A 2 -31.07 -53.39 -6.91
CA PRO A 2 -30.09 -54.13 -7.69
C PRO A 2 -28.68 -53.80 -7.16
N ILE A 3 -27.91 -54.86 -6.88
CA ILE A 3 -26.52 -54.78 -6.45
C ILE A 3 -25.70 -54.28 -7.63
N ARG A 4 -25.06 -53.11 -7.47
CA ARG A 4 -24.18 -52.49 -8.46
C ARG A 4 -23.00 -53.45 -8.71
N LYS A 5 -22.84 -53.97 -9.92
CA LYS A 5 -21.66 -54.75 -10.31
C LYS A 5 -20.44 -53.82 -10.29
N VAL A 6 -19.61 -53.95 -9.27
CA VAL A 6 -18.30 -53.29 -9.20
C VAL A 6 -17.29 -54.14 -9.97
N HIS A 7 -16.72 -53.59 -11.02
CA HIS A 7 -15.58 -54.20 -11.70
C HIS A 7 -14.29 -53.74 -11.02
N LEU A 8 -13.69 -54.63 -10.23
CA LEU A 8 -12.37 -54.42 -9.65
C LEU A 8 -11.31 -54.90 -10.65
N LEU A 9 -10.50 -53.98 -11.14
CA LEU A 9 -9.29 -54.29 -11.90
C LEU A 9 -8.11 -54.35 -10.91
N PRO A 10 -7.55 -55.53 -10.62
CA PRO A 10 -6.38 -55.62 -9.77
C PRO A 10 -5.18 -55.01 -10.50
N ILE A 11 -4.58 -53.98 -9.91
CA ILE A 11 -3.32 -53.41 -10.40
C ILE A 11 -2.22 -54.40 -9.99
N VAL A 12 -1.67 -55.12 -10.97
CA VAL A 12 -0.70 -56.22 -10.75
C VAL A 12 0.75 -55.74 -10.72
N THR A 13 0.98 -54.44 -10.55
CA THR A 13 2.33 -53.85 -10.44
C THR A 13 2.48 -53.17 -9.08
N SER A 14 3.65 -53.29 -8.46
CA SER A 14 3.98 -52.42 -7.32
C SER A 14 3.94 -50.98 -7.80
N THR A 15 3.18 -50.11 -7.13
CA THR A 15 3.25 -48.67 -7.34
C THR A 15 4.63 -48.18 -6.90
N GLY A 16 5.59 -48.21 -7.84
CA GLY A 16 6.97 -47.73 -7.65
C GLY A 16 7.12 -46.22 -7.84
N GLY A 17 6.01 -45.49 -7.91
CA GLY A 17 6.02 -44.04 -7.97
C GLY A 17 6.03 -43.46 -6.56
N ARG A 18 7.11 -42.78 -6.19
CA ARG A 18 7.07 -41.82 -5.08
C ARG A 18 6.37 -40.58 -5.62
N TYR A 19 5.10 -40.41 -5.29
CA TYR A 19 4.43 -39.12 -5.42
C TYR A 19 5.06 -38.22 -4.36
N ASN A 20 5.98 -37.36 -4.78
CA ASN A 20 6.27 -36.15 -4.01
C ASN A 20 5.18 -35.18 -4.45
N ASP A 21 4.12 -35.05 -3.66
CA ASP A 21 3.19 -33.95 -3.88
C ASP A 21 4.00 -32.66 -3.83
N PHE A 22 3.88 -31.87 -4.90
CA PHE A 22 4.35 -30.50 -4.90
C PHE A 22 3.32 -29.72 -4.08
N THR A 23 3.43 -29.76 -2.74
CA THR A 23 2.72 -28.79 -1.92
C THR A 23 3.24 -27.41 -2.30
N TYR A 24 2.30 -26.49 -2.54
CA TYR A 24 2.64 -25.13 -2.89
C TYR A 24 3.21 -24.47 -1.64
N SER A 25 4.52 -24.23 -1.64
CA SER A 25 5.20 -23.47 -0.60
C SER A 25 5.65 -22.12 -1.13
N GLU A 26 5.35 -21.06 -0.38
CA GLU A 26 5.96 -19.75 -0.56
C GLU A 26 7.04 -19.57 0.51
N GLU A 27 8.28 -19.37 0.08
CA GLU A 27 9.40 -19.05 0.95
C GLU A 27 9.84 -17.61 0.72
N VAL A 28 9.88 -16.79 1.77
CA VAL A 28 10.26 -15.37 1.71
C VAL A 28 11.38 -15.12 2.71
N GLU A 29 12.45 -14.49 2.25
CA GLU A 29 13.50 -13.97 3.12
C GLU A 29 12.95 -12.75 3.87
N ILE A 30 13.07 -12.75 5.20
CA ILE A 30 12.59 -11.67 6.07
C ILE A 30 13.78 -10.89 6.63
N GLU A 31 13.53 -9.65 7.10
CA GLU A 31 14.60 -8.78 7.57
C GLU A 31 15.45 -9.44 8.68
N PRO A 32 16.79 -9.33 8.66
CA PRO A 32 17.65 -9.96 9.67
C PRO A 32 17.33 -9.52 11.11
N LYS A 33 16.80 -8.31 11.30
CA LYS A 33 16.44 -7.76 12.61
C LYS A 33 15.05 -8.18 13.10
N GLU A 34 14.23 -8.76 12.23
CA GLU A 34 12.84 -9.13 12.52
C GLU A 34 12.78 -10.13 13.68
N ASP A 35 11.91 -9.91 14.67
CA ASP A 35 11.76 -10.85 15.77
C ASP A 35 10.90 -12.05 15.31
N LEU A 36 11.49 -13.25 15.36
CA LEU A 36 10.82 -14.47 14.91
C LEU A 36 9.69 -14.89 15.83
N GLU A 37 9.78 -14.62 17.14
CA GLU A 37 8.68 -14.91 18.06
C GLU A 37 7.53 -13.94 17.82
N TYR A 38 7.85 -12.68 17.55
CA TYR A 38 6.86 -11.67 17.16
C TYR A 38 6.10 -12.09 15.91
N LEU A 39 6.83 -12.43 14.84
CA LEU A 39 6.23 -12.85 13.58
C LEU A 39 5.47 -14.18 13.71
N ARG A 40 5.92 -15.10 14.58
CA ARG A 40 5.22 -16.35 14.87
C ARG A 40 3.84 -16.10 15.47
N VAL A 41 3.72 -15.16 16.42
CA VAL A 41 2.41 -14.74 16.96
C VAL A 41 1.53 -14.18 15.86
N GLY A 42 2.09 -13.35 14.98
CA GLY A 42 1.38 -12.82 13.82
C GLY A 42 0.85 -13.89 12.87
N LEU A 43 1.67 -14.90 12.54
CA LEU A 43 1.28 -16.02 11.69
C LEU A 43 0.20 -16.89 12.33
N ALA A 44 0.32 -17.20 13.63
CA ALA A 44 -0.72 -17.95 14.33
C ALA A 44 -2.06 -17.19 14.33
N TYR A 45 -2.01 -15.88 14.61
CA TYR A 45 -3.20 -15.03 14.56
C TYR A 45 -3.79 -14.94 13.14
N LEU A 46 -2.94 -14.83 12.11
CA LEU A 46 -3.36 -14.86 10.71
C LEU A 46 -4.13 -16.14 10.36
N MET A 47 -3.67 -17.32 10.79
CA MET A 47 -4.39 -18.59 10.56
C MET A 47 -5.78 -18.57 11.20
N VAL A 48 -5.89 -18.02 12.41
CA VAL A 48 -7.18 -17.88 13.09
C VAL A 48 -8.10 -16.87 12.38
N VAL A 49 -7.57 -15.77 11.87
CA VAL A 49 -8.33 -14.80 11.06
C VAL A 49 -8.85 -15.44 9.78
N LEU A 50 -8.02 -16.25 9.10
CA LEU A 50 -8.41 -17.01 7.92
C LEU A 50 -9.54 -18.00 8.24
N ARG A 51 -9.47 -18.67 9.39
CA ARG A 51 -10.55 -19.53 9.90
C ARG A 51 -11.84 -18.75 10.13
N ILE A 52 -11.77 -17.63 10.82
CA ILE A 52 -12.96 -16.85 11.22
C ILE A 52 -13.62 -16.19 10.01
N SER A 53 -12.84 -15.57 9.13
CA SER A 53 -13.37 -14.74 8.03
C SER A 53 -13.67 -15.52 6.76
N TYR A 54 -12.92 -16.59 6.49
CA TYR A 54 -13.00 -17.34 5.23
C TYR A 54 -13.37 -18.81 5.42
N ALA A 55 -13.64 -19.25 6.66
CA ALA A 55 -14.01 -20.62 7.00
C ALA A 55 -12.99 -21.69 6.59
N LEU A 56 -11.72 -21.31 6.37
CA LEU A 56 -10.64 -22.25 6.08
C LEU A 56 -10.37 -23.13 7.30
N ALA A 57 -9.90 -24.36 7.12
CA ALA A 57 -9.52 -25.19 8.26
C ALA A 57 -8.23 -24.63 8.90
N LEU A 58 -8.02 -24.85 10.21
CA LEU A 58 -6.85 -24.30 10.90
C LEU A 58 -5.54 -24.88 10.37
N ASP A 59 -5.60 -26.10 9.85
CA ASP A 59 -4.53 -26.87 9.22
C ASP A 59 -4.47 -26.68 7.69
N THR A 60 -5.23 -25.74 7.12
CA THR A 60 -5.16 -25.47 5.66
C THR A 60 -3.76 -25.01 5.24
N PHE A 61 -3.12 -24.19 6.08
CA PHE A 61 -1.74 -23.76 5.86
C PHE A 61 -0.89 -24.11 7.07
N ALA A 62 0.31 -24.59 6.81
CA ALA A 62 1.36 -24.69 7.79
C ALA A 62 2.47 -23.69 7.49
N TYR A 63 3.08 -23.15 8.54
CA TYR A 63 4.15 -22.16 8.40
C TYR A 63 5.37 -22.56 9.21
N SER A 64 6.53 -22.07 8.79
CA SER A 64 7.77 -22.20 9.53
C SER A 64 8.59 -20.93 9.48
N LEU A 65 9.28 -20.65 10.57
CA LEU A 65 10.23 -19.55 10.70
C LEU A 65 11.58 -20.15 11.05
N SER A 66 12.55 -19.94 10.17
CA SER A 66 13.88 -20.55 10.28
C SER A 66 14.98 -19.51 10.12
N ASN A 67 16.13 -19.79 10.73
CA ASN A 67 17.36 -19.05 10.50
C ASN A 67 18.33 -19.96 9.74
N VAL A 68 18.53 -19.67 8.45
CA VAL A 68 19.34 -20.47 7.55
C VAL A 68 20.50 -19.61 7.06
N GLY A 69 21.73 -19.99 7.40
CA GLY A 69 22.93 -19.30 6.93
C GLY A 69 23.04 -17.83 7.36
N GLY A 70 22.44 -17.45 8.50
CA GLY A 70 22.40 -16.08 8.99
C GLY A 70 21.29 -15.22 8.39
N ARG A 71 20.43 -15.81 7.55
CA ARG A 71 19.22 -15.18 7.01
C ARG A 71 18.00 -15.78 7.69
N LYS A 72 17.00 -14.94 7.94
CA LYS A 72 15.71 -15.38 8.47
C LYS A 72 14.78 -15.65 7.28
N VAL A 73 14.06 -16.76 7.32
CA VAL A 73 13.16 -17.19 6.26
C VAL A 73 11.81 -17.53 6.87
N LEU A 74 10.75 -16.96 6.29
CA LEU A 74 9.37 -17.34 6.48
C LEU A 74 8.99 -18.29 5.34
N ALA A 75 8.44 -19.45 5.69
CA ALA A 75 7.84 -20.35 4.73
C ALA A 75 6.38 -20.59 5.11
N ILE A 76 5.46 -20.48 4.16
CA ILE A 76 4.07 -20.92 4.30
C ILE A 76 3.79 -21.97 3.23
N HIS A 77 3.08 -23.03 3.57
CA HIS A 77 2.71 -24.07 2.62
C HIS A 77 1.28 -24.52 2.82
N GLU A 78 0.63 -24.88 1.73
CA GLU A 78 -0.68 -25.51 1.74
C GLU A 78 -0.52 -27.00 2.05
N GLU A 79 -1.25 -27.50 3.04
CA GLU A 79 -1.28 -28.93 3.36
C GLU A 79 -2.04 -29.72 2.27
N GLU A 80 -3.06 -29.10 1.67
CA GLU A 80 -3.77 -29.62 0.50
C GLU A 80 -3.43 -28.77 -0.73
N ALA A 81 -3.16 -29.40 -1.88
CA ALA A 81 -2.81 -28.71 -3.12
C ALA A 81 -4.03 -28.00 -3.78
N ALA A 82 -4.56 -26.99 -3.11
CA ALA A 82 -5.75 -26.25 -3.51
C ALA A 82 -5.44 -24.95 -4.27
N GLY A 83 -4.19 -24.47 -4.23
CA GLY A 83 -3.76 -23.22 -4.85
C GLY A 83 -4.34 -21.99 -4.16
N LEU A 84 -4.65 -22.10 -2.87
CA LEU A 84 -5.27 -21.04 -2.08
C LEU A 84 -4.34 -19.86 -1.86
N LEU A 85 -3.04 -20.07 -1.66
CA LEU A 85 -2.04 -19.01 -1.49
C LEU A 85 -2.12 -18.03 -2.66
N ASP A 86 -2.18 -18.51 -3.90
CA ASP A 86 -2.25 -17.66 -5.10
C ASP A 86 -3.57 -16.89 -5.23
N ILE A 87 -4.68 -17.49 -4.81
CA ILE A 87 -6.03 -16.95 -5.03
C ILE A 87 -6.47 -16.01 -3.90
N ILE A 88 -5.93 -16.17 -2.69
CA ILE A 88 -6.28 -15.32 -1.53
C ILE A 88 -5.95 -13.85 -1.84
N ASP A 89 -6.94 -12.99 -1.64
CA ASP A 89 -6.75 -11.55 -1.63
C ASP A 89 -6.24 -11.09 -0.26
N TRP A 90 -4.92 -11.11 -0.09
CA TRP A 90 -4.28 -10.66 1.15
C TRP A 90 -4.63 -9.22 1.55
N GLN A 91 -5.03 -8.36 0.60
CA GLN A 91 -5.48 -7.01 0.93
C GLN A 91 -6.84 -7.04 1.64
N ASP A 92 -7.73 -7.96 1.28
CA ASP A 92 -8.96 -8.18 2.01
C ASP A 92 -8.68 -8.80 3.38
N VAL A 93 -7.76 -9.77 3.47
CA VAL A 93 -7.34 -10.38 4.75
C VAL A 93 -6.79 -9.31 5.70
N SER A 94 -5.92 -8.41 5.24
CA SER A 94 -5.42 -7.27 6.02
C SER A 94 -6.54 -6.36 6.55
N LYS A 95 -7.65 -6.21 5.81
CA LYS A 95 -8.82 -5.47 6.31
C LYS A 95 -9.59 -6.25 7.36
N GLN A 96 -9.68 -7.57 7.23
CA GLN A 96 -10.35 -8.42 8.24
C GLN A 96 -9.57 -8.45 9.54
N ILE A 97 -8.23 -8.52 9.50
CA ILE A 97 -7.37 -8.45 10.69
C ILE A 97 -7.70 -7.23 11.54
N ARG A 98 -7.86 -6.06 10.91
CA ARG A 98 -8.16 -4.78 11.59
C ARG A 98 -9.62 -4.65 12.06
N ARG A 99 -10.50 -5.59 11.70
CA ARG A 99 -11.94 -5.53 11.98
C ARG A 99 -12.39 -6.52 13.04
N ILE A 100 -11.71 -7.66 13.13
CA ILE A 100 -12.05 -8.70 14.11
C ILE A 100 -11.78 -8.15 15.50
N GLU A 101 -12.71 -8.36 16.43
CA GLU A 101 -12.49 -8.18 17.86
C GLU A 101 -12.15 -9.55 18.46
N PRO A 102 -10.88 -9.80 18.84
CA PRO A 102 -10.48 -11.08 19.39
C PRO A 102 -11.12 -11.35 20.75
N ASP A 103 -11.53 -12.59 20.98
CA ASP A 103 -12.09 -13.03 22.25
C ASP A 103 -11.32 -14.23 22.82
N LEU A 104 -11.89 -14.85 23.85
CA LEU A 104 -11.30 -16.04 24.47
C LEU A 104 -11.22 -17.22 23.50
N LEU A 105 -12.20 -17.36 22.60
CA LEU A 105 -12.18 -18.42 21.59
C LEU A 105 -11.02 -18.19 20.62
N THR A 106 -10.79 -16.96 20.18
CA THR A 106 -9.62 -16.60 19.36
C THR A 106 -8.32 -17.04 20.03
N LEU A 107 -8.17 -16.80 21.33
CA LEU A 107 -6.98 -17.21 22.08
C LEU A 107 -6.80 -18.73 22.12
N ILE A 108 -7.89 -19.49 22.29
CA ILE A 108 -7.87 -20.95 22.26
C ILE A 108 -7.46 -21.45 20.87
N LEU A 109 -8.00 -20.85 19.81
CA LEU A 109 -7.65 -21.23 18.43
C LEU A 109 -6.17 -20.96 18.14
N ILE A 110 -5.60 -19.87 18.65
CA ILE A 110 -4.15 -19.61 18.52
C ILE A 110 -3.34 -20.74 19.17
N ARG A 111 -3.75 -21.23 20.34
CA ARG A 111 -3.07 -22.35 21.00
C ARG A 111 -3.11 -23.62 20.18
N GLU A 112 -4.24 -23.91 19.53
CA GLU A 112 -4.37 -25.08 18.66
C GLU A 112 -3.52 -24.95 17.38
N VAL A 113 -3.34 -23.73 16.86
CA VAL A 113 -2.46 -23.47 15.70
C VAL A 113 -0.98 -23.58 16.09
N ASP A 114 -0.56 -22.90 17.15
CA ASP A 114 0.84 -22.85 17.59
C ASP A 114 0.93 -22.54 19.10
N GLU A 115 1.30 -23.56 19.88
CA GLU A 115 1.44 -23.45 21.33
C GLU A 115 2.55 -22.48 21.76
N ALA A 116 3.60 -22.33 20.96
CA ALA A 116 4.67 -21.36 21.24
C ALA A 116 4.15 -19.93 21.02
N ALA A 117 3.39 -19.68 19.94
CA ALA A 117 2.73 -18.39 19.71
C ALA A 117 1.78 -18.03 20.86
N PHE A 118 0.96 -18.99 21.32
CA PHE A 118 0.09 -18.79 22.49
C PHE A 118 0.87 -18.39 23.75
N THR A 119 1.99 -19.07 24.00
CA THR A 119 2.85 -18.78 25.17
C THR A 119 3.45 -17.37 25.07
N THR A 120 3.93 -16.98 23.89
CA THR A 120 4.46 -15.63 23.65
C THR A 120 3.38 -14.56 23.83
N LEU A 121 2.20 -14.74 23.24
CA LEU A 121 1.10 -13.77 23.34
C LEU A 121 0.57 -13.63 24.77
N THR A 122 0.46 -14.73 25.51
CA THR A 122 0.10 -14.68 26.94
C THR A 122 1.18 -14.00 27.77
N GLY A 123 2.46 -14.21 27.45
CA GLY A 123 3.59 -13.48 28.01
C GLY A 123 3.52 -11.96 27.78
N TRP A 124 2.96 -11.52 26.66
CA TRP A 124 2.69 -10.10 26.38
C TRP A 124 1.46 -9.54 27.10
N GLY A 125 0.76 -10.35 27.90
CA GLY A 125 -0.49 -9.96 28.56
C GLY A 125 -1.69 -9.95 27.62
N VAL A 126 -1.66 -10.75 26.54
CA VAL A 126 -2.75 -10.89 25.56
C VAL A 126 -3.10 -9.53 24.91
N ARG A 127 -2.04 -8.78 24.53
CA ARG A 127 -2.17 -7.53 23.79
C ARG A 127 -2.42 -7.81 22.32
N TRP A 128 -3.70 -7.85 21.95
CA TRP A 128 -4.14 -8.16 20.59
C TRP A 128 -3.60 -7.20 19.54
N GLU A 129 -3.36 -5.95 19.90
CA GLU A 129 -2.81 -4.94 18.99
C GLU A 129 -1.43 -5.38 18.47
N LEU A 130 -0.61 -6.03 19.30
CA LEU A 130 0.69 -6.55 18.89
C LEU A 130 0.56 -7.75 17.95
N ALA A 131 -0.44 -8.61 18.16
CA ALA A 131 -0.70 -9.75 17.28
C ALA A 131 -1.24 -9.29 15.91
N GLU A 132 -2.10 -8.26 15.90
CA GLU A 132 -2.58 -7.61 14.68
C GLU A 132 -1.44 -6.99 13.88
N GLU A 133 -0.59 -6.20 14.52
CA GLU A 133 0.60 -5.60 13.89
C GLU A 133 1.54 -6.69 13.33
N ALA A 134 1.80 -7.76 14.09
CA ALA A 134 2.63 -8.88 13.65
C ALA A 134 2.02 -9.63 12.46
N ALA A 135 0.71 -9.83 12.44
CA ALA A 135 0.01 -10.52 11.35
C ALA A 135 0.03 -9.69 10.07
N LEU A 136 -0.17 -8.37 10.17
CA LEU A 136 -0.02 -7.45 9.05
C LEU A 136 1.42 -7.46 8.52
N ARG A 137 2.42 -7.48 9.41
CA ARG A 137 3.84 -7.60 9.03
C ARG A 137 4.13 -8.92 8.30
N ALA A 138 3.51 -10.03 8.72
CA ALA A 138 3.64 -11.30 8.01
C ALA A 138 3.02 -11.25 6.60
N ILE A 139 1.84 -10.64 6.44
CA ILE A 139 1.23 -10.41 5.12
C ILE A 139 2.12 -9.56 4.24
N GLU A 140 2.78 -8.53 4.79
CA GLU A 140 3.73 -7.71 4.03
C GLU A 140 4.78 -8.61 3.36
N TYR A 141 5.44 -9.48 4.12
CA TYR A 141 6.41 -10.42 3.56
C TYR A 141 5.80 -11.35 2.49
N LEU A 142 4.61 -11.92 2.72
CA LEU A 142 3.95 -12.79 1.75
C LEU A 142 3.61 -12.06 0.43
N THR A 143 3.26 -10.77 0.50
CA THR A 143 2.90 -10.00 -0.69
C THR A 143 4.10 -9.50 -1.50
N LEU A 144 5.30 -9.47 -0.91
CA LEU A 144 6.49 -8.85 -1.50
C LEU A 144 6.91 -9.47 -2.84
N LYS A 145 6.66 -10.77 -3.06
CA LYS A 145 6.98 -11.47 -4.31
C LYS A 145 5.92 -11.35 -5.41
N ARG A 146 4.73 -10.81 -5.11
CA ARG A 146 3.64 -10.75 -6.06
C ARG A 146 3.94 -9.71 -7.12
N ARG A 147 3.79 -10.09 -8.39
CA ARG A 147 3.97 -9.18 -9.53
C ARG A 147 2.63 -8.95 -10.24
N ILE A 148 2.44 -7.75 -10.75
CA ILE A 148 1.32 -7.39 -11.62
C ILE A 148 1.84 -7.07 -13.01
N GLU A 149 1.04 -7.40 -14.00
CA GLU A 149 1.27 -7.01 -15.38
C GLU A 149 0.76 -5.58 -15.59
N VAL A 150 1.63 -4.71 -16.11
CA VAL A 150 1.30 -3.33 -16.43
C VAL A 150 1.64 -3.05 -17.89
N GLU A 151 0.71 -2.45 -18.60
CA GLU A 151 0.88 -2.07 -20.00
C GLU A 151 1.51 -0.67 -20.12
N VAL A 152 2.63 -0.59 -20.82
CA VAL A 152 3.38 0.64 -21.10
C VAL A 152 3.68 0.69 -22.59
N ARG A 153 3.09 1.64 -23.32
CA ARG A 153 3.27 1.78 -24.80
C ARG A 153 3.05 0.45 -25.55
N ASN A 154 2.00 -0.29 -25.22
CA ASN A 154 1.66 -1.61 -25.79
C ASN A 154 2.69 -2.72 -25.50
N ARG A 155 3.56 -2.53 -24.49
CA ARG A 155 4.43 -3.58 -23.95
C ARG A 155 3.97 -3.94 -22.55
N LYS A 156 4.00 -5.23 -22.24
CA LYS A 156 3.66 -5.77 -20.93
C LYS A 156 4.93 -5.83 -20.09
N ILE A 157 4.92 -5.14 -18.95
CA ILE A 157 6.01 -5.14 -17.98
C ILE A 157 5.46 -5.75 -16.69
N TYR A 158 6.21 -6.66 -16.08
CA TYR A 158 5.86 -7.23 -14.79
C TYR A 158 6.59 -6.47 -13.70
N ILE A 159 5.83 -5.77 -12.87
CA ILE A 159 6.36 -5.01 -11.73
C ILE A 159 5.84 -5.63 -10.42
N PRO A 160 6.50 -5.40 -9.27
CA PRO A 160 5.92 -5.74 -7.98
C PRO A 160 4.51 -5.16 -7.81
N LYS A 161 3.60 -5.92 -7.20
CA LYS A 161 2.27 -5.41 -6.85
C LYS A 161 2.47 -4.28 -5.84
N PRO A 162 1.89 -3.09 -6.05
CA PRO A 162 1.89 -2.04 -5.03
C PRO A 162 1.37 -2.58 -3.70
N SER A 163 2.15 -2.42 -2.64
CA SER A 163 1.84 -2.86 -1.29
C SER A 163 2.66 -2.06 -0.27
N THR A 164 2.23 -2.09 1.00
CA THR A 164 2.99 -1.47 2.09
C THR A 164 4.32 -2.19 2.35
N ALA A 165 4.42 -3.46 1.95
CA ALA A 165 5.62 -4.29 2.07
C ALA A 165 6.84 -3.77 1.30
N LEU A 166 6.62 -2.93 0.29
CA LEU A 166 7.71 -2.33 -0.48
C LEU A 166 8.40 -1.19 0.27
N HIS A 167 7.84 -0.74 1.40
CA HIS A 167 8.32 0.43 2.16
C HIS A 167 8.46 1.68 1.26
N LEU A 168 7.50 1.84 0.35
CA LEU A 168 7.44 2.98 -0.56
C LEU A 168 6.17 3.79 -0.27
N VAL A 169 6.31 5.11 -0.27
CA VAL A 169 5.18 6.02 -0.12
C VAL A 169 5.29 7.13 -1.15
N SER A 170 4.29 7.22 -2.02
CA SER A 170 4.19 8.35 -2.95
C SER A 170 3.49 9.54 -2.29
N ILE A 171 4.01 10.74 -2.54
CA ILE A 171 3.45 11.98 -2.04
C ILE A 171 3.36 12.99 -3.19
N HIS A 172 2.23 13.69 -3.23
CA HIS A 172 1.98 14.71 -4.23
C HIS A 172 1.06 15.81 -3.68
N THR A 173 1.15 16.99 -4.29
CA THR A 173 0.41 18.19 -3.90
C THR A 173 -0.28 18.82 -5.09
N LEU A 174 -1.42 19.46 -4.84
CA LEU A 174 -2.10 20.34 -5.78
C LEU A 174 -2.41 21.66 -5.09
N LEU A 175 -2.38 22.76 -5.85
CA LEU A 175 -2.71 24.10 -5.38
C LEU A 175 -3.64 24.80 -6.35
N PHE A 176 -4.69 25.40 -5.81
CA PHE A 176 -5.70 26.12 -6.58
C PHE A 176 -5.93 27.52 -5.98
N PRO A 177 -5.32 28.57 -6.54
CA PRO A 177 -5.60 29.94 -6.13
C PRO A 177 -7.02 30.35 -6.56
N LEU A 178 -7.85 30.76 -5.60
CA LEU A 178 -9.26 31.10 -5.82
C LEU A 178 -9.47 32.58 -6.17
N ASP A 179 -8.46 33.40 -5.99
CA ASP A 179 -8.40 34.81 -6.35
C ASP A 179 -7.15 35.09 -7.22
N ASP A 180 -7.02 36.32 -7.72
CA ASP A 180 -5.85 36.71 -8.53
C ASP A 180 -4.61 37.03 -7.69
N GLY A 181 -4.81 37.37 -6.41
CA GLY A 181 -3.73 37.69 -5.47
C GLY A 181 -3.11 36.46 -4.80
N GLY A 182 -3.76 35.30 -4.84
CA GLY A 182 -3.32 34.09 -4.13
C GLY A 182 -3.49 34.20 -2.62
N GLU A 183 -4.35 35.10 -2.15
CA GLU A 183 -4.68 35.29 -0.75
C GLU A 183 -5.59 34.16 -0.23
N VAL A 184 -6.41 33.59 -1.11
CA VAL A 184 -7.25 32.44 -0.81
C VAL A 184 -6.87 31.29 -1.72
N CYS A 185 -6.17 30.31 -1.15
CA CYS A 185 -5.70 29.13 -1.87
C CYS A 185 -6.30 27.86 -1.28
N LEU A 186 -6.64 26.95 -2.17
CA LEU A 186 -7.13 25.63 -1.84
C LEU A 186 -6.07 24.60 -2.23
N GLY A 187 -5.45 24.00 -1.23
CA GLY A 187 -4.41 22.98 -1.37
C GLY A 187 -4.95 21.58 -1.12
N TYR A 188 -4.31 20.61 -1.77
CA TYR A 188 -4.48 19.20 -1.47
C TYR A 188 -3.11 18.58 -1.31
N LEU A 189 -2.94 17.84 -0.22
CA LEU A 189 -1.79 16.97 -0.02
C LEU A 189 -2.30 15.54 0.02
N GLY A 190 -1.60 14.64 -0.65
CA GLY A 190 -2.00 13.25 -0.70
C GLY A 190 -0.83 12.31 -0.51
N ILE A 191 -1.14 11.15 0.06
CA ILE A 191 -0.22 10.07 0.36
C ILE A 191 -0.81 8.78 -0.20
N PHE A 192 0.02 7.95 -0.82
CA PHE A 192 -0.33 6.59 -1.19
C PHE A 192 0.83 5.64 -0.85
N ASP A 193 0.55 4.65 0.00
CA ASP A 193 1.51 3.68 0.55
C ASP A 193 1.54 2.33 -0.20
N GLY A 194 0.99 2.29 -1.41
CA GLY A 194 0.82 1.08 -2.20
C GLY A 194 -0.58 0.46 -2.06
N GLU A 195 -1.29 0.72 -0.97
CA GLU A 195 -2.64 0.15 -0.75
C GLU A 195 -3.71 1.19 -0.44
N ASN A 196 -3.38 2.20 0.36
CA ASN A 196 -4.32 3.14 0.95
C ASN A 196 -4.00 4.57 0.52
N TYR A 197 -5.06 5.34 0.24
CA TYR A 197 -4.95 6.78 -0.04
C TYR A 197 -5.29 7.57 1.22
N GLN A 198 -4.46 8.55 1.54
CA GLN A 198 -4.74 9.53 2.59
C GLN A 198 -4.65 10.92 1.99
N LEU A 199 -5.79 11.61 1.89
CA LEU A 199 -5.87 12.98 1.39
C LEU A 199 -6.09 13.95 2.55
N THR A 200 -5.44 15.11 2.49
CA THR A 200 -5.65 16.23 3.40
C THR A 200 -5.88 17.48 2.56
N LYS A 201 -7.06 18.08 2.73
CA LYS A 201 -7.37 19.38 2.16
C LYS A 201 -6.81 20.46 3.08
N VAL A 202 -6.04 21.38 2.50
CA VAL A 202 -5.51 22.56 3.18
C VAL A 202 -6.18 23.78 2.58
N VAL A 203 -6.55 24.73 3.43
CA VAL A 203 -7.07 26.02 3.00
C VAL A 203 -6.18 27.07 3.62
N LYS A 204 -5.66 27.95 2.76
CA LYS A 204 -4.95 29.16 3.17
C LYS A 204 -5.87 30.33 2.89
N GLU A 205 -6.29 31.03 3.94
CA GLU A 205 -6.99 32.31 3.85
C GLU A 205 -6.14 33.40 4.52
N TYR A 206 -5.63 34.35 3.75
CA TYR A 206 -4.83 35.47 4.24
C TYR A 206 -3.65 35.01 5.13
N TYR A 207 -3.76 35.17 6.45
CA TYR A 207 -2.74 34.81 7.45
C TYR A 207 -3.02 33.50 8.22
N SER A 208 -4.13 32.81 7.92
CA SER A 208 -4.50 31.57 8.61
C SER A 208 -3.53 30.44 8.26
N ARG A 209 -3.00 29.77 9.29
CA ARG A 209 -2.15 28.58 9.15
C ARG A 209 -3.05 27.36 8.99
N GLY A 210 -3.09 26.79 7.80
CA GLY A 210 -3.96 25.67 7.49
C GLY A 210 -3.33 24.32 7.85
N LEU A 211 -3.91 23.63 8.84
CA LEU A 211 -3.97 22.16 8.99
C LEU A 211 -2.70 21.31 8.75
N GLU A 212 -1.50 21.88 8.86
CA GLU A 212 -0.21 21.16 8.73
C GLU A 212 -0.15 19.93 9.66
N ASP A 213 -0.63 20.09 10.90
CA ASP A 213 -0.60 19.04 11.93
C ASP A 213 -1.33 17.75 11.51
N LEU A 214 -2.43 17.87 10.76
CA LEU A 214 -3.20 16.70 10.29
C LEU A 214 -2.45 15.91 9.22
N PHE A 215 -1.69 16.57 8.36
CA PHE A 215 -0.88 15.87 7.38
C PHE A 215 0.37 15.28 8.02
N LEU A 216 1.03 16.02 8.91
CA LEU A 216 2.17 15.54 9.69
C LEU A 216 1.83 14.27 10.48
N GLY A 217 0.68 14.24 11.15
CA GLY A 217 0.23 13.04 11.86
C GLY A 217 -0.06 11.84 10.95
N LYS A 218 -0.42 12.06 9.67
CA LYS A 218 -0.63 10.97 8.70
C LYS A 218 0.69 10.42 8.16
N ILE A 219 1.69 11.27 7.99
CA ILE A 219 2.99 10.89 7.44
C ILE A 219 3.98 10.41 8.52
N SER A 220 3.77 10.76 9.80
CA SER A 220 4.71 10.45 10.90
C SER A 220 5.07 8.97 10.97
N LYS A 221 4.10 8.07 10.85
CA LYS A 221 4.36 6.62 10.87
C LYS A 221 5.37 6.15 9.81
N TYR A 222 5.42 6.81 8.65
CA TYR A 222 6.38 6.48 7.60
C TYR A 222 7.73 7.18 7.83
N ILE A 223 7.74 8.33 8.50
CA ILE A 223 8.97 9.05 8.84
C ILE A 223 9.72 8.29 9.93
N ASP A 224 9.01 7.82 10.95
CA ASP A 224 9.57 7.14 12.12
C ASP A 224 10.18 5.77 11.76
N ASP A 225 9.68 5.13 10.70
CA ASP A 225 10.27 3.91 10.16
C ASP A 225 11.34 4.25 9.08
N PRO A 226 12.63 4.03 9.34
CA PRO A 226 13.72 4.42 8.43
C PRO A 226 13.77 3.59 7.14
N THR A 227 13.04 2.48 7.05
CA THR A 227 12.99 1.64 5.84
C THR A 227 12.21 2.33 4.73
N TYR A 228 11.26 3.20 5.08
CA TYR A 228 10.40 3.87 4.11
C TYR A 228 11.15 4.91 3.27
N LYS A 229 10.93 4.84 1.95
CA LYS A 229 11.32 5.86 0.98
C LYS A 229 10.10 6.61 0.44
N PHE A 230 10.32 7.88 0.14
CA PHE A 230 9.31 8.81 -0.32
C PHE A 230 9.46 9.11 -1.80
N LEU A 231 8.46 8.74 -2.58
CA LEU A 231 8.40 8.97 -4.02
C LEU A 231 7.73 10.32 -4.28
N ILE A 232 8.49 11.26 -4.83
CA ILE A 232 8.01 12.57 -5.24
C ILE A 232 8.34 12.71 -6.71
N TYR A 233 7.38 13.13 -7.54
CA TYR A 233 7.65 13.27 -8.97
C TYR A 233 8.72 14.32 -9.24
N ASP A 234 8.48 15.54 -8.77
CA ASP A 234 9.35 16.70 -8.96
C ASP A 234 9.48 17.43 -7.63
N LEU A 235 10.65 17.35 -7.00
CA LEU A 235 10.85 17.85 -5.64
C LEU A 235 10.73 19.38 -5.57
N ASP A 236 11.26 20.08 -6.56
CA ASP A 236 11.25 21.55 -6.60
C ASP A 236 9.81 22.09 -6.70
N SER A 237 9.00 21.54 -7.61
CA SER A 237 7.59 21.92 -7.75
C SER A 237 6.79 21.58 -6.49
N PHE A 238 7.04 20.39 -5.92
CA PHE A 238 6.40 19.97 -4.67
C PHE A 238 6.70 20.95 -3.53
N ARG A 239 7.96 21.35 -3.38
CA ARG A 239 8.40 22.33 -2.38
C ARG A 239 7.80 23.71 -2.60
N SER A 240 7.79 24.22 -3.84
CA SER A 240 7.17 25.52 -4.16
C SER A 240 5.71 25.56 -3.72
N ILE A 241 4.95 24.49 -3.99
CA ILE A 241 3.55 24.39 -3.58
C ILE A 241 3.40 24.38 -2.05
N LEU A 242 4.26 23.65 -1.32
CA LEU A 242 4.24 23.67 0.15
C LEU A 242 4.53 25.06 0.71
N GLU A 243 5.52 25.77 0.16
CA GLU A 243 5.86 27.13 0.55
C GLU A 243 4.71 28.11 0.29
N GLU A 244 4.05 28.00 -0.88
CA GLU A 244 2.86 28.80 -1.22
C GLU A 244 1.68 28.52 -0.29
N LEU A 245 1.50 27.26 0.14
CA LEU A 245 0.52 26.86 1.15
C LEU A 245 0.91 27.29 2.57
N GLY A 246 2.13 27.78 2.78
CA GLY A 246 2.66 28.13 4.09
C GLY A 246 3.10 26.94 4.94
N ALA A 247 3.16 25.74 4.37
CA ALA A 247 3.36 24.45 5.04
C ALA A 247 4.82 24.18 5.46
N ARG A 248 5.41 25.10 6.24
CA ARG A 248 6.85 25.12 6.54
C ARG A 248 7.32 23.88 7.28
N SER A 249 6.51 23.34 8.18
CA SER A 249 6.88 22.15 8.95
C SER A 249 7.10 20.94 8.04
N ILE A 250 6.22 20.75 7.05
CA ILE A 250 6.32 19.70 6.03
C ILE A 250 7.54 19.96 5.15
N THR A 251 7.82 21.20 4.77
CA THR A 251 9.04 21.55 4.02
C THR A 251 10.30 21.13 4.76
N TYR A 252 10.38 21.34 6.08
CA TYR A 252 11.54 20.90 6.87
C TYR A 252 11.66 19.37 6.95
N VAL A 253 10.54 18.66 7.09
CA VAL A 253 10.52 17.19 7.05
C VAL A 253 11.06 16.68 5.71
N VAL A 254 10.58 17.24 4.60
CA VAL A 254 11.03 16.88 3.24
C VAL A 254 12.52 17.13 3.07
N GLU A 255 13.04 18.26 3.56
CA GLU A 255 14.48 18.53 3.52
C GLU A 255 15.31 17.59 4.42
N GLY A 256 14.76 17.17 5.56
CA GLY A 256 15.36 16.14 6.42
C GLY A 256 15.46 14.80 5.69
N LEU A 257 14.33 14.32 5.15
CA LEU A 257 14.25 13.08 4.37
C LEU A 257 15.17 13.11 3.14
N ARG A 258 15.31 14.27 2.48
CA ARG A 258 16.25 14.45 1.37
C ARG A 258 17.69 14.22 1.82
N LYS A 259 18.10 14.83 2.93
CA LYS A 259 19.46 14.69 3.49
C LYS A 259 19.77 13.27 3.94
N GLU A 260 18.75 12.55 4.41
CA GLU A 260 18.84 11.13 4.77
C GLU A 260 18.88 10.19 3.54
N GLY A 261 18.69 10.72 2.33
CA GLY A 261 18.64 9.91 1.11
C GLY A 261 17.36 9.08 0.98
N ARG A 262 16.29 9.47 1.69
CA ARG A 262 14.99 8.77 1.71
C ARG A 262 13.99 9.33 0.71
N ILE A 263 14.35 10.34 -0.07
CA ILE A 263 13.52 10.87 -1.17
C ILE A 263 14.03 10.32 -2.50
N ILE A 264 13.10 9.83 -3.31
CA ILE A 264 13.32 9.45 -4.70
C ILE A 264 12.56 10.43 -5.59
N GLU A 265 13.30 11.12 -6.47
CA GLU A 265 12.74 12.00 -7.49
C GLU A 265 12.39 11.19 -8.74
N VAL A 266 11.12 10.81 -8.87
CA VAL A 266 10.66 9.89 -9.93
C VAL A 266 10.83 10.51 -11.33
N ALA A 267 10.75 11.85 -11.47
CA ALA A 267 11.03 12.49 -12.74
C ALA A 267 12.47 12.26 -13.23
N GLU A 268 13.45 12.11 -12.33
CA GLU A 268 14.84 11.81 -12.70
C GLU A 268 15.00 10.36 -13.15
N GLU A 269 14.35 9.41 -12.48
CA GLU A 269 14.33 8.00 -12.88
C GLU A 269 13.69 7.83 -14.26
N VAL A 270 12.51 8.43 -14.45
CA VAL A 270 11.80 8.42 -15.74
C VAL A 270 12.61 9.12 -16.83
N ALA A 271 13.34 10.20 -16.50
CA ALA A 271 14.20 10.89 -17.46
C ALA A 271 15.35 10.02 -17.97
N LYS A 272 15.93 9.17 -17.12
CA LYS A 272 16.98 8.21 -17.54
C LYS A 272 16.44 7.25 -18.60
N PHE A 273 15.19 6.81 -18.45
CA PHE A 273 14.54 5.92 -19.41
C PHE A 273 14.07 6.64 -20.69
N CYS A 274 13.46 7.82 -20.55
CA CYS A 274 12.86 8.54 -21.67
C CYS A 274 13.85 9.45 -22.43
N GLY A 275 15.07 9.62 -21.91
CA GLY A 275 16.09 10.52 -22.46
C GLY A 275 15.82 12.01 -22.22
N MET A 276 14.73 12.37 -21.55
CA MET A 276 14.39 13.75 -21.19
C MET A 276 13.50 13.81 -19.94
N ARG A 277 13.70 14.85 -19.12
CA ARG A 277 12.78 15.20 -18.04
C ARG A 277 11.51 15.79 -18.64
N THR A 278 10.35 15.37 -18.14
CA THR A 278 9.04 15.86 -18.60
C THR A 278 8.10 16.06 -17.41
N GLN A 279 6.93 16.61 -17.66
CA GLN A 279 5.87 16.76 -16.66
C GLN A 279 5.07 15.46 -16.53
N LEU A 280 4.47 15.24 -15.35
CA LEU A 280 3.76 14.01 -15.03
C LEU A 280 2.66 13.68 -16.06
N GLU A 281 1.74 14.59 -16.37
CA GLU A 281 0.67 14.30 -17.34
C GLU A 281 1.20 13.97 -18.75
N ASN A 282 2.32 14.57 -19.16
CA ASN A 282 2.93 14.30 -20.46
C ASN A 282 3.53 12.89 -20.50
N ILE A 283 4.19 12.43 -19.43
CA ILE A 283 4.68 11.04 -19.41
C ILE A 283 3.51 10.07 -19.41
N LEU A 284 2.49 10.28 -18.56
CA LEU A 284 1.32 9.40 -18.44
C LEU A 284 0.63 9.22 -19.78
N SER A 285 0.30 10.32 -20.46
CA SER A 285 -0.30 10.27 -21.80
C SER A 285 0.60 9.57 -22.82
N SER A 286 1.92 9.79 -22.77
CA SER A 286 2.86 9.14 -23.70
C SER A 286 3.00 7.63 -23.50
N ILE A 287 2.67 7.11 -22.32
CA ILE A 287 2.71 5.67 -22.01
C ILE A 287 1.33 5.00 -22.13
N GLY A 288 0.29 5.78 -22.45
CA GLY A 288 -1.08 5.31 -22.62
C GLY A 288 -1.89 5.29 -21.34
N TRP A 289 -1.44 5.98 -20.28
CA TRP A 289 -2.17 6.10 -19.03
C TRP A 289 -2.93 7.42 -19.01
N GLU A 290 -4.21 7.34 -18.63
CA GLU A 290 -5.07 8.50 -18.53
C GLU A 290 -5.57 8.68 -17.10
N VAL A 291 -5.70 9.94 -16.70
CA VAL A 291 -6.42 10.35 -15.50
C VAL A 291 -7.85 10.69 -15.88
N ARG A 292 -8.82 10.37 -15.02
CA ARG A 292 -10.23 10.67 -15.24
C ARG A 292 -10.47 12.18 -15.40
N TYR A 293 -9.73 13.00 -14.65
CA TYR A 293 -9.81 14.45 -14.71
C TYR A 293 -8.41 15.04 -14.96
N PRO A 294 -8.02 15.30 -16.21
CA PRO A 294 -6.77 16.00 -16.51
C PRO A 294 -6.74 17.42 -15.93
N LEU A 295 -5.54 17.97 -15.70
CA LEU A 295 -5.32 19.31 -15.17
C LEU A 295 -6.07 20.37 -15.97
N ARG A 296 -6.18 20.23 -17.29
CA ARG A 296 -7.00 21.12 -18.14
C ARG A 296 -8.46 21.16 -17.70
N THR A 297 -9.05 20.02 -17.35
CA THR A 297 -10.44 19.92 -16.90
C THR A 297 -10.61 20.53 -15.52
N ILE A 298 -9.63 20.35 -14.64
CA ILE A 298 -9.59 20.94 -13.31
C ILE A 298 -9.45 22.46 -13.40
N TYR A 299 -8.57 22.95 -14.27
CA TYR A 299 -8.38 24.37 -14.55
C TYR A 299 -9.67 25.04 -15.03
N LEU A 300 -10.41 24.41 -15.95
CA LEU A 300 -11.73 24.92 -16.38
C LEU A 300 -12.74 24.99 -15.24
N GLU A 301 -12.69 24.05 -14.29
CA GLU A 301 -13.54 24.10 -13.10
C GLU A 301 -13.12 25.21 -12.14
N LEU A 302 -11.80 25.40 -11.95
CA LEU A 302 -11.23 26.49 -11.18
C LEU A 302 -11.70 27.84 -11.73
N GLU A 303 -11.56 28.08 -13.03
CA GLU A 303 -11.98 29.34 -13.66
C GLU A 303 -13.49 29.60 -13.50
N LYS A 304 -14.33 28.56 -13.57
CA LYS A 304 -15.76 28.70 -13.25
C LYS A 304 -15.98 29.14 -11.80
N SER A 305 -15.29 28.49 -10.85
CA SER A 305 -15.35 28.88 -9.44
C SER A 305 -14.88 30.32 -9.24
N ARG A 306 -13.74 30.71 -9.81
CA ARG A 306 -13.17 32.06 -9.74
C ARG A 306 -14.12 33.11 -10.32
N SER A 307 -14.71 32.84 -11.48
CA SER A 307 -15.69 33.74 -12.10
C SER A 307 -16.89 34.00 -11.20
N ILE A 308 -17.43 32.97 -10.53
CA ILE A 308 -18.56 33.12 -9.60
C ILE A 308 -18.12 33.89 -8.34
N LEU A 309 -16.92 33.61 -7.83
CA LEU A 309 -16.38 34.25 -6.63
C LEU A 309 -16.06 35.72 -6.84
N ARG A 310 -15.57 36.11 -8.03
CA ARG A 310 -15.42 37.52 -8.40
C ARG A 310 -16.76 38.28 -8.35
N MET A 311 -17.86 37.63 -8.73
CA MET A 311 -19.19 38.25 -8.71
C MET A 311 -19.85 38.24 -7.33
N ARG A 312 -19.67 37.17 -6.54
CA ARG A 312 -20.41 36.92 -5.28
C ARG A 312 -19.59 37.17 -4.02
N GLY A 313 -18.30 37.46 -4.15
CA GLY A 313 -17.35 37.65 -3.06
C GLY A 313 -16.61 36.36 -2.67
N ILE A 314 -15.30 36.51 -2.39
CA ILE A 314 -14.38 35.39 -2.09
C ILE A 314 -14.77 34.60 -0.83
N HIS A 315 -15.37 35.25 0.17
CA HIS A 315 -15.83 34.62 1.41
C HIS A 315 -16.84 33.47 1.20
N ARG A 316 -17.46 33.36 0.01
CA ARG A 316 -18.39 32.27 -0.33
C ARG A 316 -17.72 31.07 -0.99
N TRP A 317 -16.39 31.03 -1.05
CA TRP A 317 -15.65 29.95 -1.71
C TRP A 317 -16.04 28.54 -1.27
N PRO A 318 -16.42 28.23 -0.01
CA PRO A 318 -16.76 26.85 0.36
C PRO A 318 -17.97 26.31 -0.43
N SER A 319 -18.89 27.20 -0.84
CA SER A 319 -20.09 26.84 -1.59
C SER A 319 -19.82 26.62 -3.08
N PHE A 320 -18.74 27.20 -3.62
CA PHE A 320 -18.48 27.24 -5.06
C PHE A 320 -17.26 26.39 -5.49
N THR A 321 -16.59 25.70 -4.56
CA THR A 321 -15.45 24.84 -4.85
C THR A 321 -15.72 23.35 -4.68
N LYS A 322 -16.96 22.94 -4.38
CA LYS A 322 -17.32 21.52 -4.16
C LYS A 322 -16.95 20.62 -5.34
N TYR A 323 -17.24 21.06 -6.57
CA TYR A 323 -16.93 20.29 -7.79
C TYR A 323 -15.44 20.30 -8.13
N LEU A 324 -14.78 21.46 -7.98
CA LEU A 324 -13.34 21.59 -8.09
C LEU A 324 -12.64 20.60 -7.16
N GLY A 325 -13.06 20.57 -5.90
CA GLY A 325 -12.44 19.72 -4.89
C GLY A 325 -12.59 18.23 -5.17
N ARG A 326 -13.79 17.79 -5.56
CA ARG A 326 -14.01 16.38 -5.94
C ARG A 326 -13.15 15.95 -7.13
N LYS A 327 -12.99 16.82 -8.13
CA LYS A 327 -12.16 16.54 -9.31
C LYS A 327 -10.67 16.50 -8.94
N ALA A 328 -10.24 17.46 -8.12
CA ALA A 328 -8.86 17.54 -7.63
C ALA A 328 -8.47 16.32 -6.78
N GLU A 329 -9.32 15.89 -5.85
CA GLU A 329 -9.08 14.71 -5.01
C GLU A 329 -8.91 13.43 -5.86
N LEU A 330 -9.79 13.21 -6.84
CA LEU A 330 -9.71 12.05 -7.73
C LEU A 330 -8.45 12.08 -8.60
N HIS A 331 -8.12 13.24 -9.18
CA HIS A 331 -6.88 13.41 -9.93
C HIS A 331 -5.64 13.17 -9.06
N LEU A 332 -5.64 13.67 -7.82
CA LEU A 332 -4.54 13.48 -6.89
C LEU A 332 -4.36 12.00 -6.53
N MET A 333 -5.44 11.25 -6.29
CA MET A 333 -5.37 9.81 -6.04
C MET A 333 -4.77 9.06 -7.24
N GLU A 334 -5.23 9.35 -8.46
CA GLU A 334 -4.71 8.68 -9.66
C GLU A 334 -3.23 9.01 -9.91
N THR A 335 -2.85 10.29 -9.77
CA THR A 335 -1.45 10.72 -9.95
C THR A 335 -0.51 10.15 -8.91
N LEU A 336 -0.90 10.07 -7.63
CA LEU A 336 -0.12 9.39 -6.58
C LEU A 336 0.18 7.94 -6.95
N ARG A 337 -0.88 7.20 -7.34
CA ARG A 337 -0.74 5.81 -7.79
C ARG A 337 0.22 5.71 -8.98
N TYR A 338 0.09 6.61 -9.95
CA TYR A 338 0.94 6.58 -11.12
C TYR A 338 2.40 6.95 -10.81
N ILE A 339 2.68 7.89 -9.90
CA ILE A 339 4.03 8.18 -9.42
C ILE A 339 4.66 6.92 -8.83
N TYR A 340 3.90 6.19 -8.00
CA TYR A 340 4.33 4.92 -7.42
C TYR A 340 4.66 3.87 -8.50
N LEU A 341 3.74 3.67 -9.45
CA LEU A 341 3.93 2.69 -10.52
C LEU A 341 5.08 3.07 -11.46
N LEU A 342 5.29 4.36 -11.75
CA LEU A 342 6.39 4.84 -12.58
C LEU A 342 7.74 4.51 -11.94
N HIS A 343 7.87 4.66 -10.62
CA HIS A 343 9.08 4.25 -9.91
C HIS A 343 9.31 2.73 -10.05
N LEU A 344 8.29 1.91 -9.76
CA LEU A 344 8.42 0.45 -9.90
C LEU A 344 8.77 0.00 -11.32
N ILE A 345 8.23 0.66 -12.35
CA ILE A 345 8.60 0.38 -13.74
C ILE A 345 10.06 0.77 -14.00
N SER A 346 10.52 1.88 -13.43
CA SER A 346 11.88 2.38 -13.61
C SER A 346 12.93 1.51 -12.92
N GLU A 347 12.56 0.70 -11.92
CA GLU A 347 13.46 -0.28 -11.30
C GLU A 347 13.61 -1.58 -12.14
N GLU A 348 12.62 -1.90 -12.98
CA GLU A 348 12.58 -3.14 -13.78
C GLU A 348 13.16 -2.99 -15.19
N VAL A 349 13.41 -1.75 -15.62
CA VAL A 349 13.89 -1.40 -16.97
C VAL A 349 15.25 -0.73 -16.89
#